data_AF-A0AAV2DXD7-F1
#
_entry.id   AF-A0AAV2DXD7-F1
#
_cell.length_a   1.000
_cell.length_b   1.000
_cell.length_c   1.000
_cell.angle_alpha   90.00
_cell.angle_beta   90.00
_cell.angle_gamma   90.00
#
_symmetry.space_group_name_H-M   'P 1'
#
loop_
_entity.id
_entity.type
_entity.pdbx_description
1 polymer ?
#
loop_
_entity_poly.entity_id
_entity_poly.type
_entity_poly.pdbx_seq_one_letter_code
_entity_poly.pdbx_strand_id
1 'polypeptide(L)'
;MPEWLRRIMDQLEALFFGYAAAFLKHQGVDCAMDEWPFNIADVPQQEGNHDCGVFACLYMELWAGHLPVEYKASWHKQPHVQEQRTRIAANLLLWEHNRRKDEIVEGAIKWHAKKEKEKGKRKRR
;
A
#
# COMPACT_ATOMS: atom_id res chain seq x y z
N MET A 1 20.88 0.35 -17.60
CA MET A 1 20.17 -0.75 -16.90
C MET A 1 20.93 -2.04 -17.18
N PRO A 2 21.19 -2.90 -16.18
CA PRO A 2 21.87 -4.18 -16.39
C PRO A 2 21.05 -5.13 -17.29
N GLU A 3 21.72 -5.89 -18.15
CA GLU A 3 21.08 -6.73 -19.17
C GLU A 3 20.23 -7.89 -18.59
N TRP A 4 20.64 -8.42 -17.44
CA TRP A 4 19.86 -9.42 -16.71
C TRP A 4 18.54 -8.86 -16.17
N LEU A 5 18.53 -7.59 -15.75
CA LEU A 5 17.32 -6.92 -15.25
C LEU A 5 16.35 -6.63 -16.40
N ARG A 6 16.89 -6.27 -17.58
CA ARG A 6 16.10 -6.09 -18.80
C ARG A 6 15.37 -7.36 -19.22
N ARG A 7 16.07 -8.51 -19.23
CA ARG A 7 15.45 -9.82 -19.52
C ARG A 7 14.35 -10.21 -18.55
N ILE A 8 14.53 -9.95 -17.25
CA ILE A 8 13.49 -10.22 -16.25
C ILE A 8 12.28 -9.33 -16.51
N MET A 9 12.50 -8.05 -16.82
CA MET A 9 11.41 -7.14 -17.18
C MET A 9 10.67 -7.58 -18.44
N ASP A 10 11.38 -7.93 -19.51
CA ASP A 10 10.77 -8.40 -20.76
C ASP A 10 9.92 -9.68 -20.53
N GLN A 11 10.39 -10.59 -19.67
CA GLN A 11 9.64 -11.81 -19.32
C GLN A 11 8.40 -11.52 -18.48
N LEU A 12 8.50 -10.63 -17.49
CA LEU A 12 7.37 -10.20 -16.68
C LEU A 12 6.34 -9.45 -17.52
N GLU A 13 6.80 -8.62 -18.45
CA GLU A 13 5.98 -7.88 -19.40
C GLU A 13 5.21 -8.83 -20.32
N ALA A 14 5.89 -9.82 -20.91
CA ALA A 14 5.26 -10.84 -21.74
C ALA A 14 4.26 -11.72 -20.96
N LEU A 15 4.58 -12.09 -19.71
CA LEU A 15 3.67 -12.87 -18.85
C LEU A 15 2.43 -12.07 -18.46
N PHE A 16 2.62 -10.82 -18.02
CA PHE A 16 1.53 -9.98 -17.55
C PHE A 16 0.60 -9.58 -18.69
N PHE A 17 1.15 -9.09 -19.81
CA PHE A 17 0.34 -8.70 -20.96
C PHE A 17 -0.24 -9.91 -21.69
N GLY A 18 0.50 -11.03 -21.78
CA GLY A 18 -0.01 -12.27 -22.37
C GLY A 18 -1.20 -12.82 -21.59
N TYR A 19 -1.13 -12.84 -20.25
CA TYR A 19 -2.23 -13.32 -19.41
C TYR A 19 -3.42 -12.36 -19.44
N ALA A 20 -3.19 -11.06 -19.39
CA ALA A 20 -4.24 -10.05 -19.45
C ALA A 20 -4.99 -10.10 -20.80
N ALA A 21 -4.28 -10.20 -21.91
CA ALA A 21 -4.87 -10.34 -23.24
C ALA A 21 -5.69 -11.63 -23.37
N ALA A 22 -5.18 -12.76 -22.87
CA ALA A 22 -5.91 -14.03 -22.87
C ALA A 22 -7.18 -13.98 -22.02
N PHE A 23 -7.11 -13.38 -20.82
CA PHE A 23 -8.26 -13.18 -19.94
C PHE A 23 -9.34 -12.32 -20.61
N LEU A 24 -8.96 -11.21 -21.24
CA LEU A 24 -9.91 -10.30 -21.88
C LEU A 24 -10.54 -10.88 -23.15
N LYS A 25 -9.75 -11.61 -23.95
CA LYS A 25 -10.28 -12.40 -25.05
C LYS A 25 -11.32 -13.42 -24.57
N HIS A 26 -11.08 -14.04 -23.41
CA HIS A 26 -12.07 -14.93 -22.79
C HIS A 26 -13.34 -14.17 -22.35
N GLN A 27 -13.22 -12.91 -21.91
CA GLN A 27 -14.36 -12.04 -21.58
C GLN A 27 -15.07 -11.46 -22.83
N GLY A 28 -14.66 -11.82 -24.04
CA GLY A 28 -15.24 -11.31 -25.29
C GLY A 28 -14.83 -9.87 -25.62
N VAL A 29 -13.79 -9.37 -24.96
CA VAL A 29 -13.21 -8.06 -25.22
C VAL A 29 -12.12 -8.24 -26.28
N ASP A 30 -12.44 -7.88 -27.52
CA ASP A 30 -11.50 -7.85 -28.65
C ASP A 30 -11.05 -6.40 -28.85
N CYS A 31 -10.03 -5.98 -28.09
CA CYS A 31 -9.38 -4.69 -28.27
C CYS A 31 -7.88 -4.87 -28.34
N ALA A 32 -7.25 -4.18 -29.28
CA ALA A 32 -5.80 -4.16 -29.37
C ALA A 32 -5.22 -3.41 -28.14
N MET A 33 -4.00 -3.75 -27.70
CA MET A 33 -3.43 -3.16 -26.48
C MET A 33 -3.27 -1.63 -26.57
N ASP A 34 -3.07 -1.11 -27.78
CA ASP A 34 -3.00 0.32 -28.10
C ASP A 34 -4.37 1.02 -28.10
N GLU A 35 -5.46 0.25 -28.16
CA GLU A 35 -6.83 0.73 -28.01
C GLU A 35 -7.29 0.74 -26.55
N TRP A 36 -6.46 0.26 -25.62
CA TRP A 36 -6.81 0.30 -24.21
C TRP A 36 -6.86 1.74 -23.73
N PRO A 37 -7.96 2.13 -23.08
CA PRO A 37 -8.03 3.44 -22.44
C PRO A 37 -6.99 3.47 -21.31
N PHE A 38 -5.85 4.10 -21.57
CA PHE A 38 -4.87 4.38 -20.53
C PHE A 38 -5.40 5.52 -19.66
N ASN A 39 -6.02 5.16 -18.54
CA ASN A 39 -6.52 6.14 -17.59
C ASN A 39 -5.38 6.52 -16.64
N ILE A 40 -4.75 7.66 -16.88
CA ILE A 40 -3.89 8.28 -15.88
C ILE A 40 -4.81 8.84 -14.81
N ALA A 41 -4.89 8.12 -13.70
CA ALA A 41 -5.63 8.59 -12.55
C ALA A 41 -5.05 9.93 -12.10
N ASP A 42 -5.90 10.97 -12.12
CA ASP A 42 -5.57 12.22 -11.45
C ASP A 42 -5.47 11.89 -9.95
N VAL A 43 -4.25 11.82 -9.42
CA VAL A 43 -3.97 11.59 -8.01
C VAL A 43 -2.89 12.56 -7.54
N PRO A 44 -2.96 12.99 -6.27
CA PRO A 44 -1.90 13.73 -5.59
C PRO A 44 -0.51 13.19 -5.90
N GLN A 45 0.35 14.03 -6.47
CA GLN A 45 1.77 13.71 -6.62
C GLN A 45 2.46 13.76 -5.26
N GLN A 46 3.24 12.73 -4.97
CA GLN A 46 4.02 12.63 -3.76
C GLN A 46 5.32 13.45 -3.89
N GLU A 47 5.68 14.23 -2.87
CA GLU A 47 6.95 15.00 -2.87
C GLU A 47 8.19 14.15 -2.59
N GLY A 48 8.02 13.00 -1.92
CA GLY A 48 9.10 12.06 -1.61
C GLY A 48 9.13 10.84 -2.53
N ASN A 49 10.16 10.01 -2.43
CA ASN A 49 10.30 8.78 -3.24
C ASN A 49 10.03 7.49 -2.44
N HIS A 50 9.60 7.59 -1.18
CA HIS A 50 9.52 6.44 -0.27
C HIS A 50 8.11 6.01 0.14
N ASP A 51 7.08 6.82 -0.14
CA ASP A 51 5.68 6.55 0.19
C ASP A 51 4.83 6.13 -1.03
N CYS A 52 5.46 5.79 -2.16
CA CYS A 52 4.72 5.46 -3.38
C CYS A 52 3.77 4.28 -3.16
N GLY A 53 4.18 3.30 -2.34
CA GLY A 53 3.33 2.18 -1.92
C GLY A 53 2.13 2.61 -1.05
N VAL A 54 2.31 3.61 -0.17
CA VAL A 54 1.21 4.14 0.66
C VAL A 54 0.18 4.86 -0.21
N PHE A 55 0.65 5.67 -1.16
CA PHE A 55 -0.21 6.37 -2.12
C PHE A 55 -0.94 5.39 -3.05
N ALA A 56 -0.28 4.31 -3.48
CA ALA A 56 -0.92 3.25 -4.24
C ALA A 56 -2.04 2.56 -3.43
N CYS A 57 -1.81 2.23 -2.15
CA CYS A 57 -2.86 1.68 -1.28
C CYS A 57 -4.05 2.64 -1.10
N LEU A 58 -3.78 3.92 -0.87
CA LEU A 58 -4.82 4.95 -0.76
C LEU A 58 -5.67 5.07 -2.02
N TYR A 59 -5.02 5.02 -3.18
CA TYR A 59 -5.71 5.02 -4.47
C TYR A 59 -6.59 3.78 -4.66
N MET A 60 -6.09 2.60 -4.33
CA MET A 60 -6.88 1.37 -4.45
C MET A 60 -8.09 1.38 -3.52
N GLU A 61 -7.97 1.93 -2.31
CA GLU A 61 -9.11 2.08 -1.40
C GLU A 61 -10.13 3.10 -1.88
N LEU A 62 -9.68 4.22 -2.45
CA LEU A 62 -10.56 5.19 -3.09
C LEU A 62 -11.30 4.55 -4.28
N TRP A 63 -10.59 3.83 -5.13
CA TRP A 63 -11.16 3.15 -6.30
C TRP A 63 -12.17 2.06 -5.89
N ALA A 64 -11.90 1.34 -4.80
CA ALA A 64 -12.82 0.37 -4.22
C ALA A 64 -14.02 1.00 -3.48
N GLY A 65 -14.08 2.34 -3.36
CA GLY A 65 -15.16 3.04 -2.67
C GLY A 65 -15.07 3.00 -1.14
N HIS A 66 -13.93 2.58 -0.59
CA HIS A 66 -13.69 2.59 0.86
C HIS A 66 -13.29 3.97 1.40
N LEU A 67 -12.84 4.86 0.51
CA LEU A 67 -12.54 6.26 0.83
C LEU A 67 -13.44 7.21 0.03
N PRO A 68 -13.91 8.30 0.65
CA PRO A 68 -14.64 9.35 -0.06
C PRO A 68 -13.73 10.11 -1.03
N VAL A 69 -14.28 10.63 -2.14
CA VAL A 69 -13.51 11.33 -3.18
C VAL A 69 -12.87 12.62 -2.64
N GLU A 70 -13.53 13.28 -1.69
CA GLU A 70 -13.04 14.46 -0.98
C GLU A 70 -11.73 14.18 -0.24
N TYR A 71 -11.49 12.91 0.12
CA TYR A 71 -10.26 12.50 0.79
C TYR A 71 -9.03 12.74 -0.08
N LYS A 72 -9.19 12.66 -1.42
CA LYS A 72 -8.13 12.91 -2.41
C LYS A 72 -7.47 14.27 -2.25
N ALA A 73 -8.22 15.33 -1.92
CA ALA A 73 -7.67 16.68 -1.72
C ALA A 73 -6.75 16.78 -0.50
N SER A 74 -6.75 15.79 0.40
CA SER A 74 -6.00 15.81 1.65
C SER A 74 -4.75 14.91 1.66
N TRP A 75 -4.47 14.15 0.60
CA TRP A 75 -3.36 13.17 0.61
C TRP A 75 -1.98 13.80 0.74
N HIS A 76 -1.81 15.06 0.31
CA HIS A 76 -0.55 15.79 0.51
C HIS A 76 -0.31 16.18 1.98
N LYS A 77 -1.33 16.11 2.83
CA LYS A 77 -1.17 16.42 4.25
C LYS A 77 -0.46 15.24 4.93
N GLN A 78 0.77 15.48 5.35
CA GLN A 78 1.61 14.48 6.03
C GLN A 78 0.93 13.71 7.18
N PRO A 79 0.03 14.30 8.00
CA PRO A 79 -0.67 13.56 9.04
C PRO A 79 -1.45 12.35 8.50
N HIS A 80 -2.11 12.47 7.35
CA HIS A 80 -2.88 11.38 6.76
C HIS A 80 -1.98 10.29 6.18
N VAL A 81 -0.88 10.66 5.52
CA VAL A 81 0.10 9.68 5.00
C VAL A 81 0.72 8.88 6.14
N GLN A 82 1.07 9.55 7.24
CA GLN A 82 1.66 8.89 8.41
C GLN A 82 0.66 7.98 9.13
N GLU A 83 -0.59 8.43 9.29
CA GLU A 83 -1.68 7.60 9.82
C GLU A 83 -1.87 6.35 8.94
N GLN A 84 -1.88 6.52 7.63
CA GLN A 84 -2.04 5.43 6.68
C GLN A 84 -0.89 4.44 6.70
N ARG A 85 0.36 4.94 6.75
CA ARG A 85 1.54 4.11 6.96
C ARG A 85 1.41 3.29 8.24
N THR A 86 0.96 3.91 9.32
CA THR A 86 0.76 3.26 10.61
C THR A 86 -0.33 2.18 10.53
N ARG A 87 -1.45 2.48 9.84
CA ARG A 87 -2.56 1.54 9.66
C ARG A 87 -2.15 0.33 8.82
N ILE A 88 -1.47 0.55 7.69
CA ILE A 88 -0.94 -0.53 6.83
C ILE A 88 0.03 -1.41 7.62
N ALA A 89 0.98 -0.80 8.34
CA ALA A 89 1.92 -1.53 9.18
C ALA A 89 1.20 -2.35 10.26
N ALA A 90 0.22 -1.76 10.95
CA ALA A 90 -0.57 -2.46 11.96
C ALA A 90 -1.34 -3.65 11.36
N ASN A 91 -1.99 -3.46 10.21
CA ASN A 91 -2.72 -4.52 9.53
C ASN A 91 -1.78 -5.68 9.15
N LEU A 92 -0.59 -5.41 8.63
CA LEU A 92 0.40 -6.44 8.29
C LEU A 92 0.95 -7.16 9.53
N LEU A 93 1.22 -6.42 10.60
CA LEU A 93 1.74 -6.98 11.85
C LEU A 93 0.70 -7.84 12.57
N LEU A 94 -0.58 -7.49 12.46
CA LEU A 94 -1.70 -8.15 13.14
C LEU A 94 -2.49 -9.11 12.24
N TRP A 95 -2.06 -9.28 10.98
CA TRP A 95 -2.68 -10.17 10.03
C TRP A 95 -2.67 -11.61 10.54
N GLU A 96 -3.74 -12.37 10.30
CA GLU A 96 -3.89 -13.75 10.79
C GLU A 96 -2.81 -14.71 10.29
N HIS A 97 -2.26 -14.46 9.10
CA HIS A 97 -1.20 -15.26 8.52
C HIS A 97 0.21 -14.82 8.94
N ASN A 98 0.32 -13.75 9.74
CA ASN A 98 1.61 -13.35 10.28
C ASN A 98 2.01 -14.32 11.41
N ARG A 99 2.98 -15.20 11.11
CA ARG A 99 3.49 -16.22 12.05
C ARG A 99 4.03 -15.65 13.37
N ARG A 100 4.37 -14.36 13.41
CA ARG A 100 4.93 -13.68 14.58
C ARG A 100 3.93 -12.74 15.26
N LYS A 101 2.66 -12.76 14.86
CA LYS A 101 1.60 -11.90 15.40
C LYS A 101 1.58 -11.91 16.93
N ASP A 102 1.58 -13.09 17.54
CA ASP A 102 1.47 -13.23 18.99
C ASP A 102 2.69 -12.64 19.72
N GLU A 103 3.91 -12.88 19.21
CA GLU A 103 5.14 -12.27 19.74
C GLU A 103 5.09 -10.74 19.68
N ILE A 104 4.61 -10.19 18.55
CA ILE A 104 4.49 -8.75 18.34
C ILE A 104 3.49 -8.15 19.33
N VAL A 105 2.32 -8.77 19.49
CA VAL A 105 1.27 -8.34 20.42
C VAL A 105 1.78 -8.39 21.86
N GLU A 106 2.42 -9.49 22.27
CA GLU A 106 2.97 -9.61 23.62
C GLU A 106 4.07 -8.56 23.90
N GLY A 107 4.95 -8.35 22.92
CA GLY A 107 5.98 -7.31 22.98
C GLY A 107 5.39 -5.91 23.15
N ALA A 108 4.34 -5.59 22.41
CA ALA A 108 3.63 -4.31 22.49
C ALA A 108 2.99 -4.09 23.88
N ILE A 109 2.33 -5.13 24.42
CA ILE A 109 1.72 -5.09 25.76
C ILE A 109 2.80 -4.82 26.83
N LYS A 110 3.91 -5.58 26.79
CA LYS A 110 5.03 -5.42 27.73
C LYS A 110 5.63 -4.01 27.66
N TRP A 111 5.83 -3.50 26.45
CA TRP A 111 6.35 -2.15 26.23
C TRP A 111 5.42 -1.07 26.79
N HIS A 112 4.11 -1.17 26.55
CA HIS A 112 3.12 -0.23 27.06
C HIS A 112 3.08 -0.23 28.60
N ALA A 113 3.06 -1.41 29.23
CA ALA A 113 3.11 -1.54 30.68
C ALA A 113 4.37 -0.91 31.29
N LYS A 114 5.52 -1.03 30.62
CA LYS A 114 6.77 -0.35 31.02
C LYS A 114 6.64 1.16 30.94
N LYS A 115 6.08 1.69 29.84
CA LYS A 115 5.92 3.14 29.64
C LYS A 115 5.00 3.80 30.65
N GLU A 116 3.90 3.15 31.02
CA GLU A 116 2.98 3.67 32.04
C GLU A 116 3.64 3.73 33.43
N LYS A 117 4.46 2.72 33.78
CA LYS A 117 5.26 2.75 35.01
C LYS A 117 6.28 3.90 35.02
N GLU A 118 6.92 4.20 33.88
CA GLU A 118 7.86 5.31 33.74
C GLU A 118 7.18 6.68 33.89
N LYS A 119 5.99 6.87 33.30
CA LYS A 119 5.19 8.11 33.46
C LYS A 119 4.73 8.32 34.90
N GLY A 120 4.28 7.27 35.58
CA GLY A 120 3.87 7.32 36.99
C GLY A 120 5.00 7.72 37.94
N LYS A 121 6.24 7.30 37.65
CA LYS A 121 7.44 7.71 38.42
C LYS A 121 7.80 9.19 38.21
N ARG A 122 7.55 9.73 37.02
CA ARG A 122 7.82 11.15 36.71
C ARG A 122 6.83 12.12 37.37
N LYS A 123 5.57 11.71 37.62
CA LYS A 123 4.56 12.53 38.32
C LYS A 123 4.71 12.58 39.84
N ARG A 124 5.57 11.73 40.42
CA ARG A 124 5.83 11.67 41.88
C ARG A 124 7.14 12.36 42.30
N ARG A 125 7.84 13.00 41.35
CA ARG A 125 8.96 13.90 41.58
C ARG A 125 8.49 15.32 41.35
#